data_AF-A0A2M9A9G5-F1
#
_entry.id   AF-A0A2M9A9G5-F1
#
_cell.length_a   1.000
_cell.length_b   1.000
_cell.length_c   1.000
_cell.angle_alpha   90.00
_cell.angle_beta   90.00
_cell.angle_gamma   90.00
#
_symmetry.space_group_name_H-M   'P 1'
#
loop_
_entity.id
_entity.type
_entity.pdbx_description
1 polymer ?
#
loop_
_entity_poly.entity_id
_entity_poly.type
_entity_poly.pdbx_seq_one_letter_code
_entity_poly.pdbx_strand_id
1 'polypeptide(L)'
;MEIQNFMKERGYTQTDLAKMLNTSVQNVNKWVNGGGVPSYEFCQRLLQIGMSVEDLFGVQVESSSPSKIEPITTAEFIDILKETLDNSLDGIKARIKPNKNP
;
A
#
# COMPACT_ATOMS: atom_id res chain seq x y z
N MET A 1 -11.10 -0.44 -10.99
CA MET A 1 -10.42 0.66 -11.72
C MET A 1 -11.51 1.40 -12.47
N GLU A 2 -11.78 2.63 -12.05
CA GLU A 2 -13.00 3.38 -12.40
C GLU A 2 -12.78 4.39 -13.53
N ILE A 3 -12.06 4.01 -14.60
CA ILE A 3 -11.75 4.92 -15.74
C ILE A 3 -13.02 5.49 -16.36
N GLN A 4 -14.09 4.68 -16.47
CA GLN A 4 -15.35 5.15 -17.04
C GLN A 4 -15.98 6.27 -16.21
N ASN A 5 -15.91 6.20 -14.88
CA ASN A 5 -16.49 7.21 -14.00
C ASN A 5 -15.69 8.49 -14.07
N PHE A 6 -14.36 8.39 -13.98
CA PHE A 6 -13.44 9.52 -14.18
C PHE A 6 -13.71 10.27 -15.49
N MET A 7 -13.93 9.54 -16.60
CA MET A 7 -14.27 10.14 -17.89
C MET A 7 -15.63 10.85 -17.87
N LYS A 8 -16.65 10.24 -17.28
CA LYS A 8 -18.00 10.83 -17.20
C LYS A 8 -18.01 12.11 -16.38
N GLU A 9 -17.35 12.11 -15.23
CA GLU A 9 -17.26 13.29 -14.35
C GLU A 9 -16.56 14.48 -15.03
N ARG A 10 -15.59 14.19 -15.89
CA ARG A 10 -14.81 15.20 -16.60
C ARG A 10 -15.35 15.53 -18.00
N GLY A 11 -16.38 14.82 -18.46
CA GLY A 11 -16.93 14.99 -19.81
C GLY A 11 -16.00 14.53 -20.94
N TYR A 12 -15.10 13.57 -20.67
CA TYR A 12 -14.15 13.05 -21.66
C TYR A 12 -14.73 11.88 -22.46
N THR A 13 -14.44 11.85 -23.76
CA THR A 13 -14.64 10.65 -24.59
C THR A 13 -13.42 9.72 -24.52
N GLN A 14 -13.57 8.46 -24.96
CA GLN A 14 -12.43 7.53 -25.03
C GLN A 14 -11.33 8.06 -25.95
N THR A 15 -11.71 8.79 -27.01
CA THR A 15 -10.80 9.45 -27.94
C THR A 15 -10.03 10.58 -27.27
N ASP A 16 -10.67 11.37 -26.41
CA ASP A 16 -9.99 12.44 -25.68
C ASP A 16 -8.98 11.85 -24.70
N LEU A 17 -9.37 10.81 -23.96
CA LEU A 17 -8.46 10.13 -23.04
C LEU A 17 -7.28 9.48 -23.77
N ALA A 18 -7.52 8.85 -24.92
CA ALA A 18 -6.47 8.28 -25.75
C ALA A 18 -5.45 9.35 -26.20
N LYS A 19 -5.93 10.53 -26.61
CA LYS A 19 -5.08 11.67 -26.98
C LYS A 19 -4.26 12.17 -25.79
N MET A 20 -4.89 12.36 -24.62
CA MET A 20 -4.22 12.83 -23.41
C MET A 20 -3.12 11.86 -22.94
N LEU A 21 -3.36 10.56 -23.06
CA LEU A 21 -2.41 9.52 -22.65
C LEU A 21 -1.40 9.14 -23.73
N ASN A 22 -1.53 9.71 -24.94
CA ASN A 22 -0.76 9.34 -26.13
C ASN A 22 -0.79 7.83 -26.38
N THR A 23 -2.00 7.27 -26.51
CA THR A 23 -2.23 5.83 -26.74
C THR A 23 -3.37 5.63 -27.73
N SER A 24 -3.66 4.38 -28.09
CA SER A 24 -4.77 4.05 -28.99
C SER A 24 -6.12 4.04 -28.26
N VAL A 25 -7.19 4.38 -28.98
CA VAL A 25 -8.57 4.26 -28.46
C VAL A 25 -8.87 2.80 -28.08
N GLN A 26 -8.31 1.83 -28.81
CA GLN A 26 -8.44 0.40 -28.51
C GLN A 26 -7.87 0.04 -27.14
N ASN A 27 -6.74 0.64 -26.73
CA ASN A 27 -6.17 0.42 -25.40
C ASN A 27 -7.10 0.99 -24.32
N VAL A 28 -7.58 2.22 -24.49
CA VAL A 28 -8.54 2.83 -23.57
C VAL A 28 -9.81 1.98 -23.46
N ASN A 29 -10.35 1.51 -24.59
CA ASN A 29 -11.53 0.65 -24.59
C ASN A 29 -11.30 -0.68 -23.86
N LYS A 30 -10.10 -1.27 -23.95
CA LYS A 30 -9.76 -2.46 -23.17
C LYS A 30 -9.78 -2.17 -21.67
N TRP A 31 -9.19 -1.06 -21.23
CA TRP A 31 -9.15 -0.70 -19.81
C TRP A 31 -10.53 -0.38 -19.26
N VAL A 32 -11.34 0.38 -20.00
CA VAL A 32 -12.72 0.73 -19.61
C VAL A 32 -13.60 -0.51 -19.43
N ASN A 33 -13.47 -1.51 -20.30
CA ASN A 33 -14.27 -2.73 -20.24
C ASN A 33 -13.62 -3.87 -19.42
N GLY A 34 -12.52 -3.61 -18.72
CA GLY A 34 -11.81 -4.63 -17.93
C GLY A 34 -11.11 -5.71 -18.77
N GLY A 35 -10.96 -5.52 -20.09
CA GLY A 35 -10.25 -6.43 -21.00
C GLY A 35 -8.72 -6.35 -20.92
N GLY A 36 -8.18 -5.57 -19.98
CA GLY A 36 -6.75 -5.44 -19.72
C GLY A 36 -6.46 -4.36 -18.69
N VAL A 37 -5.22 -4.34 -18.19
CA VAL A 37 -4.75 -3.35 -17.21
C VAL A 37 -3.69 -2.45 -17.85
N PRO A 38 -3.74 -1.12 -17.65
CA PRO A 38 -2.68 -0.21 -18.11
C PRO A 38 -1.32 -0.57 -17.49
N SER A 39 -0.24 -0.30 -18.22
CA SER A 39 1.12 -0.40 -17.65
C SER A 39 1.35 0.69 -16.59
N TYR A 40 2.40 0.52 -15.78
CA TYR A 40 2.80 1.51 -14.78
C TYR A 40 2.92 2.93 -15.35
N GLU A 41 3.49 3.08 -16.54
CA GLU A 41 3.62 4.37 -17.22
C GLU A 41 2.26 5.03 -17.48
N PHE A 42 1.28 4.26 -17.96
CA PHE A 42 -0.08 4.77 -18.18
C PHE A 42 -0.81 5.05 -16.87
N CYS A 43 -0.59 4.26 -15.83
CA CYS A 43 -1.07 4.54 -14.48
C CYS A 43 -0.54 5.90 -13.97
N GLN A 44 0.75 6.18 -14.12
CA GLN A 44 1.33 7.47 -13.74
C GLN A 44 0.70 8.62 -14.52
N ARG A 45 0.49 8.47 -15.84
CA ARG A 45 -0.17 9.50 -16.66
C ARG A 45 -1.62 9.73 -16.24
N LEU A 46 -2.37 8.68 -15.91
CA LEU A 46 -3.73 8.78 -15.39
C LEU A 46 -3.78 9.61 -14.09
N LEU A 47 -2.84 9.37 -13.18
CA LEU A 47 -2.71 10.17 -11.95
C LEU A 47 -2.35 11.64 -12.26
N GLN A 48 -1.46 11.87 -13.22
CA GLN A 48 -1.06 13.23 -13.63
C GLN A 48 -2.21 14.05 -14.23
N ILE A 49 -3.14 13.41 -14.93
CA ILE A 49 -4.34 14.08 -15.46
C ILE A 49 -5.48 14.19 -14.43
N GLY A 50 -5.21 13.80 -13.18
CA GLY A 50 -6.09 14.05 -12.03
C GLY A 50 -7.01 12.91 -11.66
N MET A 51 -6.73 11.67 -12.09
CA MET A 51 -7.37 10.48 -11.53
C MET A 51 -6.86 10.23 -10.11
N SER A 52 -7.73 9.84 -9.20
CA SER A 52 -7.33 9.51 -7.82
C SER A 52 -6.66 8.13 -7.74
N VAL A 53 -5.91 7.89 -6.67
CA VAL A 53 -5.29 6.58 -6.41
C VAL A 53 -6.38 5.55 -6.14
N GLU A 54 -7.44 5.97 -5.45
CA GLU A 54 -8.61 5.19 -5.10
C GLU A 54 -9.36 4.71 -6.36
N ASP A 55 -9.55 5.58 -7.35
CA ASP A 55 -10.18 5.20 -8.62
C ASP A 55 -9.32 4.24 -9.44
N LEU A 56 -8.00 4.41 -9.36
CA LEU A 56 -7.06 3.63 -10.15
C LEU A 56 -6.91 2.20 -9.60
N PHE A 57 -6.72 2.05 -8.29
CA PHE A 57 -6.43 0.76 -7.65
C PHE A 57 -7.62 0.14 -6.92
N GLY A 58 -8.68 0.91 -6.67
CA GLY A 58 -9.77 0.52 -5.77
C GLY A 58 -9.34 0.63 -4.31
N VAL A 59 -10.32 0.85 -3.43
CA VAL A 59 -10.11 0.68 -2.00
C VAL A 59 -10.18 -0.81 -1.71
N GLN A 60 -9.02 -1.44 -1.49
CA GLN A 60 -9.01 -2.69 -0.74
C GLN A 60 -9.36 -2.31 0.70
N VAL A 61 -10.66 -2.32 1.00
CA VAL A 61 -11.08 -2.50 2.39
C VAL A 61 -10.65 -3.91 2.68
N GLU A 62 -9.43 -4.05 3.19
CA GLU A 62 -8.99 -5.25 3.84
C GLU A 62 -10.04 -5.52 4.92
N SER A 63 -11.07 -6.28 4.57
CA SER A 63 -11.69 -7.20 5.50
C SER A 63 -10.60 -8.23 5.80
N SER A 64 -9.56 -7.78 6.49
CA SER A 64 -9.12 -8.54 7.63
C SER A 64 -10.42 -8.87 8.35
N SER A 65 -10.86 -10.11 8.22
CA SER A 65 -11.55 -10.75 9.33
C SER A 65 -10.82 -10.22 10.55
N PRO A 66 -11.47 -9.57 11.54
CA PRO A 66 -10.76 -9.12 12.72
C PRO A 66 -9.97 -10.32 13.20
N SER A 67 -8.65 -10.34 12.99
CA SER A 67 -7.78 -11.35 13.55
C SER A 67 -8.09 -11.22 15.00
N LYS A 68 -8.73 -12.24 15.59
CA LYS A 68 -9.19 -12.20 16.98
C LYS A 68 -8.06 -11.60 17.79
N ILE A 69 -8.21 -10.34 18.20
CA ILE A 69 -7.33 -9.73 19.18
C ILE A 69 -7.83 -10.39 20.46
N GLU A 70 -7.34 -11.61 20.71
CA GLU A 70 -7.50 -12.24 22.01
C GLU A 70 -6.82 -11.26 22.99
N PRO A 71 -7.58 -10.65 23.92
CA PRO A 71 -6.98 -9.75 24.88
C PRO A 71 -5.93 -10.54 25.66
N ILE A 72 -4.66 -10.17 25.51
CA ILE A 72 -3.62 -10.76 26.33
C ILE A 72 -3.89 -10.36 27.78
N THR A 73 -3.68 -11.29 28.70
CA THR A 73 -3.79 -10.98 30.11
C THR A 73 -2.63 -10.07 30.52
N THR A 74 -2.82 -9.29 31.59
CA THR A 74 -1.76 -8.45 32.15
C THR A 74 -0.52 -9.26 32.54
N ALA A 75 -0.71 -10.52 32.96
CA ALA A 75 0.39 -11.42 33.32
C ALA A 75 1.26 -11.77 32.09
N GLU A 76 0.63 -12.19 31.00
CA GLU A 76 1.33 -12.53 29.75
C GLU A 76 2.07 -11.32 29.18
N PHE A 77 1.48 -10.12 29.27
CA PHE A 77 2.15 -8.90 28.85
C PHE A 77 3.40 -8.58 29.67
N ILE A 78 3.33 -8.77 30.99
CA ILE A 78 4.47 -8.54 31.88
C ILE A 78 5.60 -9.53 31.58
N ASP A 79 5.29 -10.79 31.29
CA ASP A 79 6.31 -11.79 31.00
C ASP A 79 7.04 -11.48 29.67
N ILE A 80 6.31 -11.04 28.64
CA ILE A 80 6.89 -10.55 27.38
C ILE A 80 7.84 -9.37 27.61
N LEU A 81 7.46 -8.41 28.48
CA LEU A 81 8.29 -7.26 28.78
C LEU A 81 9.58 -7.64 29.54
N LYS A 82 9.49 -8.61 30.47
CA LYS A 82 10.67 -9.11 31.20
C LYS A 82 11.64 -9.80 30.25
N GLU A 83 11.17 -10.69 29.39
CA GLU A 83 12.00 -11.38 28.42
C GLU A 83 12.69 -10.41 27.46
N THR A 84 11.97 -9.38 27.01
CA THR A 84 12.52 -8.32 26.15
C THR A 84 13.60 -7.51 26.88
N LEU A 85 13.41 -7.22 28.17
CA LEU A 85 14.38 -6.48 28.97
C LEU A 85 15.64 -7.31 29.25
N ASP A 86 15.50 -8.60 29.56
CA ASP A 86 16.63 -9.50 29.84
C ASP A 86 17.52 -9.68 28.59
N ASN A 87 16.90 -9.87 27.43
CA ASN A 87 17.61 -9.92 26.13
C ASN A 87 18.34 -8.60 25.82
N SER A 88 17.78 -7.46 26.24
CA SER A 88 18.41 -6.15 26.08
C SER A 88 19.61 -5.96 27.01
N LEU A 89 19.51 -6.43 28.26
CA LEU A 89 20.57 -6.32 29.27
C LEU A 89 21.79 -7.19 28.94
N ASP A 90 21.59 -8.38 28.38
CA ASP A 90 22.70 -9.25 27.99
C ASP A 90 23.53 -8.66 26.84
N GLY A 91 22.88 -7.96 25.91
CA GLY A 91 23.56 -7.19 24.85
C GLY A 91 24.39 -6.00 25.37
N ILE A 92 24.00 -5.42 26.52
CA ILE A 92 24.74 -4.32 27.17
C ILE A 92 25.92 -4.86 27.98
N LYS A 93 25.73 -5.95 28.74
CA LYS A 93 26.80 -6.60 29.53
C LYS A 93 27.95 -7.09 28.64
N ALA A 94 27.66 -7.59 27.44
CA ALA A 94 28.67 -8.01 26.47
C ALA A 94 29.60 -6.87 25.99
N ARG A 95 29.18 -5.60 26.10
CA ARG A 95 29.95 -4.42 25.68
C ARG A 95 30.80 -3.80 26.79
N ILE A 96 30.57 -4.12 28.06
CA ILE A 96 31.35 -3.60 29.20
C ILE A 96 32.39 -4.66 29.61
N LYS A 97 33.55 -4.72 28.94
CA LYS A 97 34.69 -5.50 29.46
C LYS A 97 35.32 -4.76 30.65
N PRO A 98 35.63 -5.42 31.78
CA PRO A 98 36.36 -4.77 32.86
C PRO A 98 37.77 -4.43 32.40
N ASN A 99 38.15 -3.16 32.52
CA ASN A 99 39.51 -2.68 32.33
C ASN A 99 40.39 -3.29 33.44
N LYS A 100 41.02 -4.44 33.17
CA LYS A 100 42.10 -4.97 33.98
C LYS A 100 43.38 -4.28 33.55
N ASN A 101 43.81 -3.26 34.29
CA ASN A 101 45.17 -2.76 34.21
C ASN A 101 45.93 -3.24 35.47
N PRO A 102 47.12 -3.86 35.33
CA PRO A 102 47.96 -4.25 36.46
C PRO A 102 48.55 -3.06 37.20
#